data_AF-A0A7V9LMA8-F1
#
_entry.id   AF-A0A7V9LMA8-F1
#
_cell.length_a   1.000
_cell.length_b   1.000
_cell.length_c   1.000
_cell.angle_alpha   90.00
_cell.angle_beta   90.00
_cell.angle_gamma   90.00
#
_symmetry.space_group_name_H-M   'P 1'
#
loop_
_entity.id
_entity.type
_entity.pdbx_description
1 polymer ?
#
loop_
_entity_poly.entity_id
_entity_poly.type
_entity_poly.pdbx_seq_one_letter_code
_entity_poly.pdbx_strand_id
1 'polypeptide(L)'
;MKGLKRGLTNYGDAEFSMFLRKAFVKAMGYSDDALQRPIVGITNTYSDYNACHGNVPALIEAVKRGVMLAGGLPMEFPTVSIHESFAHPTSMFLRNLMAMDTEEMIRAQPMDS
;
A
#
# COMPACT_ATOMS: atom_id res chain seq x y z
N MET A 1 1.71 18.00 -1.83
CA MET A 1 0.37 17.54 -2.26
C MET A 1 -0.02 16.34 -1.39
N LYS A 2 -1.31 16.12 -1.13
CA LYS A 2 -1.82 15.01 -0.30
C LYS A 2 -2.71 14.07 -1.13
N GLY A 3 -2.89 12.85 -0.64
CA GLY A 3 -3.73 11.82 -1.24
C GLY A 3 -3.40 11.57 -2.71
N LEU A 4 -4.42 11.38 -3.54
CA LEU A 4 -4.28 10.95 -4.93
C LEU A 4 -3.41 11.89 -5.81
N LYS A 5 -3.30 13.17 -5.44
CA LYS A 5 -2.48 14.17 -6.15
C LYS A 5 -0.98 14.09 -5.80
N ARG A 6 -0.60 13.32 -4.77
CA ARG A 6 0.80 13.18 -4.35
C ARG A 6 1.59 12.34 -5.36
N GLY A 7 2.80 12.80 -5.70
CA GLY A 7 3.73 12.03 -6.54
C GLY A 7 3.12 11.57 -7.86
N LEU A 8 2.58 12.50 -8.65
CA LEU A 8 2.02 12.15 -9.97
C LEU A 8 3.12 11.57 -10.87
N THR A 9 2.78 10.51 -11.59
CA THR A 9 3.62 10.00 -12.68
C THR A 9 3.81 11.11 -13.70
N ASN A 10 5.04 11.34 -14.17
CA ASN A 10 5.31 12.43 -15.09
C ASN A 10 5.07 12.00 -16.55
N TYR A 11 3.91 12.37 -17.10
CA TYR A 11 3.62 12.21 -18.52
C TYR A 11 3.84 13.52 -19.33
N GLY A 12 4.51 14.52 -18.76
CA GLY A 12 4.69 15.85 -19.36
C GLY A 12 3.50 16.80 -19.16
N ASP A 13 2.37 16.30 -18.65
CA ASP A 13 1.17 17.06 -18.32
C ASP A 13 0.58 16.57 -16.98
N ALA A 14 0.51 17.46 -15.99
CA ALA A 14 0.04 17.13 -14.65
C ALA A 14 -1.47 16.85 -14.58
N GLU A 15 -2.28 17.53 -15.41
CA GLU A 15 -3.72 17.30 -15.48
C GLU A 15 -4.02 15.94 -16.10
N PHE A 16 -3.33 15.59 -17.19
CA PHE A 16 -3.42 14.27 -17.81
C PHE A 16 -2.99 13.17 -16.84
N SER A 17 -1.89 13.38 -16.12
CA SER A 17 -1.39 12.43 -15.12
C SER A 17 -2.39 12.17 -14.00
N MET A 18 -3.05 13.23 -13.51
CA MET A 18 -4.11 13.11 -12.51
C MET A 18 -5.37 12.45 -13.09
N PHE A 19 -5.76 12.81 -14.31
CA PHE A 19 -6.89 12.21 -15.01
C PHE A 19 -6.72 10.70 -15.15
N LEU A 20 -5.55 10.26 -15.64
CA LEU A 20 -5.26 8.84 -15.86
C LEU A 20 -5.31 8.06 -14.55
N ARG A 21 -4.65 8.55 -13.49
CA ARG A 21 -4.69 7.93 -12.16
C ARG A 21 -6.13 7.84 -11.63
N LYS A 22 -6.89 8.93 -11.71
CA LYS A 22 -8.28 8.97 -11.24
C LYS A 22 -9.18 8.00 -12.00
N ALA A 23 -9.00 7.87 -13.31
CA ALA A 23 -9.78 6.95 -14.14
C ALA A 23 -9.63 5.49 -13.66
N PHE A 24 -8.40 5.03 -13.42
CA PHE A 24 -8.15 3.68 -12.92
C PHE A 24 -8.71 3.47 -11.51
N VAL A 25 -8.53 4.43 -10.60
CA VAL A 25 -9.02 4.26 -9.23
C VAL A 25 -10.57 4.29 -9.18
N LYS A 26 -11.24 5.11 -9.99
CA LYS A 26 -12.70 5.07 -10.10
C LYS A 26 -13.21 3.75 -10.67
N ALA A 27 -12.47 3.10 -11.57
CA ALA A 27 -12.84 1.79 -12.10
C ALA A 27 -12.88 0.70 -11.00
N MET A 28 -12.17 0.91 -9.89
CA MET A 28 -12.24 0.05 -8.69
C MET A 28 -13.48 0.30 -7.81
N GLY A 29 -14.34 1.27 -8.15
CA GLY A 29 -15.59 1.56 -7.43
C GLY A 29 -15.51 2.69 -6.39
N TYR A 30 -14.40 3.44 -6.32
CA TYR A 30 -14.28 4.56 -5.38
C TYR A 30 -15.06 5.80 -5.85
N SER A 31 -15.82 6.40 -4.92
CA SER A 31 -16.54 7.65 -5.15
C SER A 31 -15.60 8.86 -5.20
N ASP A 32 -16.04 9.97 -5.79
CA ASP A 32 -15.22 11.19 -5.79
C ASP A 32 -14.92 11.72 -4.38
N ASP A 33 -15.86 11.57 -3.45
CA ASP A 33 -15.67 11.88 -2.03
C ASP A 33 -14.54 11.05 -1.41
N ALA A 34 -14.56 9.73 -1.62
CA ALA A 34 -13.52 8.84 -1.11
C ALA A 34 -12.13 9.26 -1.62
N LEU A 35 -12.03 9.68 -2.88
CA LEU A 35 -10.76 10.08 -3.50
C LEU A 35 -10.21 11.43 -3.01
N GLN A 36 -10.99 12.22 -2.27
CA GLN A 36 -10.50 13.44 -1.61
C GLN A 36 -9.92 13.17 -0.21
N ARG A 37 -10.10 11.96 0.33
CA ARG A 37 -9.66 11.61 1.69
C ARG A 37 -8.14 11.38 1.73
N PRO A 38 -7.48 11.60 2.88
CA PRO A 38 -6.09 11.22 3.07
C PRO A 38 -5.91 9.71 2.86
N ILE A 39 -4.86 9.30 2.16
CA ILE A 39 -4.60 7.90 1.85
C ILE A 39 -3.69 7.31 2.93
N VAL A 40 -4.13 6.23 3.57
CA VAL A 40 -3.33 5.48 4.55
C VAL A 40 -2.86 4.18 3.90
N GLY A 41 -1.55 4.02 3.74
CA GLY A 41 -0.94 2.79 3.25
C GLY A 41 -0.99 1.70 4.33
N ILE A 42 -1.35 0.47 3.96
CA ILE A 42 -1.32 -0.68 4.87
C ILE A 42 -0.41 -1.74 4.26
N THR A 43 0.81 -1.85 4.77
CA THR A 43 1.78 -2.84 4.30
C THR A 43 1.32 -4.25 4.69
N ASN A 44 1.23 -5.15 3.71
CA ASN A 44 0.87 -6.54 3.91
C ASN A 44 2.10 -7.46 3.80
N THR A 45 2.34 -8.22 4.86
CA THR A 45 3.42 -9.22 4.96
C THR A 45 2.89 -10.66 5.01
N TYR A 46 1.61 -10.89 4.73
CA TYR A 46 1.00 -12.21 4.62
C TYR A 46 1.59 -13.01 3.46
N SER A 47 1.71 -14.32 3.67
CA SER A 47 2.03 -15.31 2.66
C SER A 47 1.68 -16.69 3.20
N ASP A 48 1.29 -17.63 2.33
CA ASP A 48 1.08 -19.03 2.71
C ASP A 48 2.38 -19.70 3.23
N TYR A 49 3.56 -19.15 2.89
CA TYR A 49 4.85 -19.59 3.43
C TYR A 49 5.22 -18.94 4.78
N ASN A 50 4.41 -18.01 5.28
CA ASN A 50 4.68 -17.26 6.50
C ASN A 50 3.57 -17.45 7.54
N ALA A 51 3.63 -18.58 8.24
CA ALA A 51 2.65 -18.94 9.27
C ALA A 51 2.58 -17.91 10.41
N CYS A 52 3.68 -17.23 10.75
CA CYS A 52 3.72 -16.17 11.76
C CYS A 52 2.79 -15.00 11.41
N HIS A 53 2.51 -14.79 10.12
CA HIS A 53 1.64 -13.74 9.62
C HIS A 53 0.27 -14.28 9.15
N GLY A 54 -0.11 -15.51 9.50
CA GLY A 54 -1.34 -16.14 9.02
C GLY A 54 -2.63 -15.38 9.39
N ASN A 55 -2.63 -14.59 10.47
CA ASN A 55 -3.77 -13.78 10.88
C ASN A 55 -3.74 -12.34 10.34
N VAL A 56 -2.68 -11.94 9.62
CA VAL A 56 -2.53 -10.58 9.05
C VAL A 56 -3.71 -10.17 8.16
N PRO A 57 -4.30 -11.02 7.31
CA PRO A 57 -5.47 -10.63 6.51
C PRO A 57 -6.63 -10.11 7.38
N ALA A 58 -6.93 -10.77 8.50
CA ALA A 58 -7.98 -10.34 9.41
C ALA A 58 -7.64 -9.02 10.11
N LEU A 59 -6.36 -8.80 10.45
CA LEU A 59 -5.87 -7.55 11.02
C LEU A 59 -5.97 -6.39 10.01
N ILE A 60 -5.59 -6.62 8.75
CA ILE A 60 -5.71 -5.63 7.68
C ILE A 60 -7.15 -5.19 7.50
N GLU A 61 -8.11 -6.12 7.47
CA GLU A 61 -9.53 -5.77 7.37
C GLU A 61 -10.01 -4.94 8.58
N ALA A 62 -9.50 -5.21 9.78
CA ALA A 62 -9.77 -4.38 10.96
C ALA A 62 -9.17 -2.97 10.84
N VAL A 63 -7.92 -2.85 10.38
CA VAL A 63 -7.25 -1.56 10.15
C VAL A 63 -7.98 -0.76 9.08
N LYS A 64 -8.36 -1.37 7.94
CA LYS A 64 -9.15 -0.72 6.88
C LYS A 64 -10.42 -0.10 7.46
N ARG A 65 -11.17 -0.82 8.28
CA ARG A 65 -12.37 -0.29 8.97
C ARG A 65 -12.04 0.90 9.86
N GLY A 66 -10.98 0.80 10.67
CA GLY A 66 -10.54 1.89 11.54
C GLY A 66 -10.17 3.16 10.77
N VAL A 67 -9.39 3.02 9.70
CA VAL A 67 -9.03 4.13 8.80
C VAL A 67 -10.27 4.76 8.17
N MET A 68 -11.22 3.95 7.69
CA MET A 68 -12.46 4.45 7.13
C MET A 68 -13.33 5.19 8.17
N LEU A 69 -13.41 4.72 9.41
CA LEU A 69 -14.12 5.41 10.49
C LEU A 69 -13.45 6.74 10.87
N ALA A 70 -12.13 6.82 10.74
CA ALA A 70 -11.34 8.02 11.03
C ALA A 70 -11.31 9.04 9.89
N GLY A 71 -12.02 8.83 8.78
CA GLY A 71 -12.04 9.77 7.66
C GLY A 71 -10.91 9.57 6.62
N GLY A 72 -10.09 8.51 6.71
CA GLY A 72 -9.07 8.16 5.71
C GLY A 72 -9.52 7.16 4.65
N LEU A 73 -8.77 7.04 3.56
CA LEU A 73 -8.92 6.02 2.52
C LEU A 73 -7.82 4.96 2.69
N PRO A 74 -8.14 3.76 3.17
CA PRO A 74 -7.12 2.73 3.34
C PRO A 74 -6.75 2.10 1.99
N MET A 75 -5.46 1.96 1.74
CA MET A 75 -4.92 1.28 0.55
C MET A 75 -3.89 0.26 1.02
N GLU A 76 -4.26 -1.01 0.92
CA GLU A 76 -3.34 -2.12 1.21
C GLU A 76 -2.34 -2.28 0.06
N PHE A 77 -1.08 -2.54 0.39
CA PHE A 77 -0.06 -2.89 -0.60
C PHE A 77 0.87 -3.99 -0.05
N PRO A 78 1.35 -4.90 -0.91
CA PRO A 78 2.24 -5.96 -0.47
C PRO A 78 3.68 -5.45 -0.28
N THR A 79 4.43 -6.11 0.59
CA THR A 79 5.90 -6.17 0.55
C THR A 79 6.36 -7.62 0.59
N VAL A 80 7.63 -7.89 0.34
CA VAL A 80 8.21 -9.23 0.47
C VAL A 80 7.92 -9.80 1.86
N SER A 81 7.26 -10.96 1.90
CA SER A 81 7.04 -11.72 3.14
C SER A 81 8.22 -12.65 3.40
N ILE A 82 8.77 -12.58 4.62
CA ILE A 82 9.90 -13.41 5.04
C ILE A 82 9.56 -14.17 6.31
N HIS A 83 9.76 -15.48 6.30
CA HIS A 83 9.60 -16.36 7.45
C HIS A 83 10.92 -17.07 7.75
N GLU A 84 11.45 -16.94 8.97
CA GLU A 84 12.78 -17.45 9.35
C GLU A 84 12.97 -18.93 8.99
N SER A 85 12.05 -19.79 9.44
CA SER A 85 12.22 -21.25 9.26
C SER A 85 12.03 -21.72 7.81
N PHE A 86 11.61 -20.85 6.90
CA PHE A 86 11.38 -21.15 5.48
C PHE A 86 12.36 -20.42 4.56
N ALA A 87 13.21 -19.54 5.10
CA ALA A 87 14.19 -18.78 4.35
C ALA A 87 15.58 -19.45 4.43
N HIS A 88 16.22 -19.67 3.28
CA HIS A 88 17.59 -20.16 3.19
C HIS A 88 18.51 -19.06 2.65
N PRO A 89 19.74 -18.86 3.19
CA PRO A 89 20.32 -19.57 4.35
C PRO A 89 19.80 -19.11 5.72
N THR A 90 19.19 -17.92 5.80
CA THR A 90 18.50 -17.35 6.99
C THR A 90 17.66 -16.15 6.53
N SER A 91 16.62 -15.74 7.27
CA SER A 91 15.83 -14.54 6.91
C SER A 91 16.67 -13.27 6.86
N MET A 92 17.75 -13.21 7.66
CA MET A 92 18.63 -12.04 7.74
C MET A 92 19.26 -11.69 6.39
N PHE A 93 19.47 -12.68 5.52
CA PHE A 93 19.98 -12.46 4.16
C PHE A 93 19.01 -11.64 3.31
N LEU A 94 17.70 -11.80 3.52
CA LEU A 94 16.63 -11.14 2.77
C LEU A 94 16.11 -9.87 3.44
N ARG A 95 16.45 -9.61 4.71
CA ARG A 95 15.98 -8.45 5.48
C ARG A 95 16.18 -7.12 4.74
N ASN A 96 17.36 -6.89 4.18
CA ASN A 96 17.65 -5.63 3.48
C ASN A 96 16.87 -5.52 2.16
N LEU A 97 16.60 -6.64 1.49
CA LEU A 97 15.76 -6.64 0.29
C LEU A 97 14.33 -6.22 0.63
N MET A 98 13.74 -6.80 1.69
CA MET A 98 12.42 -6.38 2.18
C MET A 98 12.41 -4.90 2.57
N ALA A 99 13.47 -4.41 3.22
CA ALA A 99 13.57 -3.00 3.60
C ALA A 99 13.58 -2.08 2.38
N MET A 100 14.37 -2.39 1.35
CA MET A 100 14.40 -1.62 0.09
C MET A 100 13.04 -1.67 -0.63
N ASP A 101 12.44 -2.85 -0.75
CA ASP A 101 11.11 -3.03 -1.35
C ASP A 101 10.05 -2.18 -0.62
N THR A 102 9.99 -2.27 0.71
CA THR A 102 9.07 -1.47 1.53
C THR A 102 9.32 0.03 1.37
N GLU A 103 10.58 0.48 1.44
CA GLU A 103 10.94 1.90 1.32
C GLU A 103 10.52 2.49 -0.04
N GLU A 104 10.82 1.78 -1.12
CA GLU A 104 10.48 2.24 -2.47
C GLU A 104 8.98 2.22 -2.72
N MET A 105 8.23 1.23 -2.21
CA MET A 105 6.76 1.23 -2.30
C MET A 105 6.12 2.38 -1.55
N ILE A 106 6.60 2.70 -0.34
CA ILE A 106 6.12 3.86 0.44
C ILE A 106 6.36 5.17 -0.33
N ARG A 107 7.52 5.31 -0.99
CA ARG A 107 7.88 6.52 -1.74
C ARG A 107 7.12 6.66 -3.05
N ALA A 108 6.91 5.56 -3.77
CA ALA A 108 6.36 5.57 -5.12
C ALA A 108 4.83 5.71 -5.17
N GLN A 109 4.13 5.30 -4.11
CA GLN A 109 2.66 5.29 -4.07
C GLN A 109 2.10 6.56 -3.41
N PRO A 110 0.85 6.97 -3.74
CA PRO A 110 0.28 8.24 -3.27
C PRO A 110 -0.26 8.17 -1.83
N MET A 111 0.44 7.51 -0.91
CA MET A 111 0.04 7.46 0.50
C MET A 111 0.50 8.70 1.27
N ASP A 112 -0.32 9.13 2.24
CA ASP A 112 -0.01 10.25 3.13
C ASP A 112 0.71 9.80 4.40
N SER A 113 0.41 8.57 4.84
CA SER A 113 0.99 7.88 6.00
C SER A 113 1.09 6.40 5.74
#